data_AF-A0AAJ7FH52-F1
#
_entry.id   AF-A0AAJ7FH52-F1
#
_cell.length_a   1.000
_cell.length_b   1.000
_cell.length_c   1.000
_cell.angle_alpha   90.00
_cell.angle_beta   90.00
_cell.angle_gamma   90.00
#
_symmetry.space_group_name_H-M   'P 1'
#
loop_
_entity.id
_entity.type
_entity.pdbx_description
1 polymer ?
#
loop_
_entity_poly.entity_id
_entity_poly.type
_entity_poly.pdbx_seq_one_letter_code
_entity_poly.pdbx_strand_id
1 'polypeptide(L)'
;MSKHPHPILLKADSASKTSIIHISKNEFKIGRARGNDKIITDILVSRKHCVFKRTDVGKWTITDTSSSCTMVNGTPIPRNMPQSIKVGDIIQFSLSKEHRYIYTCSAEDNQLSKIKLPELSEKLDTTRLCNTLQKETNCPQELDVPDNKQGNAFDKVNDIMEAELTCSVCSELFVRAMTLNCMHTFCQRCIEAWKKKSNECPVCRTPVTSMIRSLVLDNFIDKMTNSVLTPYETQKKQGT
;
A
#
# COMPACT_ATOMS: atom_id res chain seq x y z
N MET A 1 -11.84 7.58 -33.96
CA MET A 1 -11.22 8.39 -32.88
C MET A 1 -10.03 7.61 -32.36
N SER A 2 -8.80 8.09 -32.56
CA SER A 2 -7.57 7.33 -32.29
C SER A 2 -7.43 7.02 -30.80
N LYS A 3 -7.41 5.73 -30.45
CA LYS A 3 -7.10 5.25 -29.10
C LYS A 3 -5.59 5.41 -28.89
N HIS A 4 -5.16 6.52 -28.30
CA HIS A 4 -3.76 6.67 -27.91
C HIS A 4 -3.42 5.68 -26.78
N PRO A 5 -2.22 5.06 -26.79
CA PRO A 5 -1.81 4.14 -25.74
C PRO A 5 -1.82 4.86 -24.40
N HIS A 6 -2.65 4.38 -23.47
CA HIS A 6 -2.77 4.94 -22.13
C HIS A 6 -2.10 4.03 -21.11
N PRO A 7 -1.50 4.58 -20.05
CA PRO A 7 -0.75 3.80 -19.08
C PRO A 7 -1.67 2.99 -18.19
N ILE A 8 -1.21 1.79 -17.84
CA ILE A 8 -1.95 0.81 -17.08
C ILE A 8 -1.02 0.16 -16.05
N LEU A 9 -1.56 -0.15 -14.87
CA LEU A 9 -0.91 -1.00 -13.88
C LEU A 9 -1.64 -2.34 -13.81
N LEU A 10 -0.91 -3.42 -14.08
CA LEU A 10 -1.41 -4.81 -14.01
C LEU A 10 -0.95 -5.43 -12.69
N LYS A 11 -1.87 -5.97 -11.87
CA LYS A 11 -1.51 -6.66 -10.62
C LYS A 11 -0.50 -7.82 -10.90
N ALA A 12 0.59 -7.88 -10.14
CA ALA A 12 1.70 -8.80 -10.41
C ALA A 12 1.47 -10.24 -9.91
N ASP A 13 0.77 -10.42 -8.79
CA ASP A 13 0.77 -11.68 -8.01
C ASP A 13 -0.54 -12.50 -8.12
N SER A 14 -1.39 -12.27 -9.13
CA SER A 14 -2.74 -12.86 -9.14
C SER A 14 -2.95 -13.95 -10.20
N ALA A 15 -3.23 -15.17 -9.72
CA ALA A 15 -4.00 -16.20 -10.42
C ALA A 15 -5.41 -15.70 -10.82
N SER A 16 -5.89 -14.61 -10.20
CA SER A 16 -7.08 -13.85 -10.56
C SER A 16 -6.73 -12.62 -11.42
N LYS A 17 -6.89 -12.75 -12.74
CA LYS A 17 -6.82 -11.63 -13.69
C LYS A 17 -7.97 -10.62 -13.48
N THR A 18 -7.96 -9.70 -12.50
CA THR A 18 -9.01 -8.64 -12.48
C THR A 18 -8.67 -7.27 -11.89
N SER A 19 -7.52 -7.03 -11.27
CA SER A 19 -7.21 -5.69 -10.74
C SER A 19 -6.30 -4.86 -11.64
N ILE A 20 -6.89 -4.28 -12.69
CA ILE A 20 -6.23 -3.33 -13.61
C ILE A 20 -6.47 -1.89 -13.11
N ILE A 21 -5.43 -1.07 -13.04
CA ILE A 21 -5.56 0.37 -12.77
C ILE A 21 -5.26 1.13 -14.06
N HIS A 22 -6.27 1.80 -14.60
CA HIS A 22 -6.12 2.67 -15.76
C HIS A 22 -5.72 4.07 -15.32
N ILE A 23 -4.58 4.56 -15.81
CA ILE A 23 -4.11 5.92 -15.55
C ILE A 23 -4.76 6.84 -16.60
N SER A 24 -5.94 7.35 -16.28
CA SER A 24 -6.81 8.07 -17.23
C SER A 24 -6.53 9.57 -17.35
N LYS A 25 -5.63 10.12 -16.53
CA LYS A 25 -5.33 11.57 -16.45
C LYS A 25 -3.83 11.80 -16.51
N ASN A 26 -3.42 12.96 -17.02
CA ASN A 26 -1.99 13.37 -17.07
C ASN A 26 -1.37 13.52 -15.68
N GLU A 27 -2.17 13.81 -14.66
CA GLU A 27 -1.79 13.69 -13.24
C GLU A 27 -2.80 12.76 -12.58
N PHE A 28 -2.33 11.62 -12.05
CA PHE A 28 -3.18 10.56 -11.50
C PHE A 28 -2.68 10.15 -10.12
N LYS A 29 -3.55 10.28 -9.13
CA LYS A 29 -3.25 10.12 -7.70
C LYS A 29 -3.71 8.77 -7.22
N ILE A 30 -2.85 8.07 -6.50
CA ILE A 30 -3.18 6.80 -5.84
C ILE A 30 -2.98 6.95 -4.35
N GLY A 31 -3.94 6.47 -3.56
CA GLY A 31 -3.84 6.43 -2.11
C GLY A 31 -5.17 6.03 -1.48
N ARG A 32 -5.17 5.73 -0.18
CA ARG A 32 -6.38 5.23 0.49
C ARG A 32 -7.45 6.27 0.78
N ALA A 33 -7.13 7.57 0.78
CA ALA A 33 -8.14 8.61 0.99
C ALA A 33 -9.04 8.80 -0.24
N ARG A 34 -10.30 9.21 0.01
CA ARG A 34 -11.33 9.43 -1.01
C ARG A 34 -11.00 10.51 -2.06
N GLY A 35 -9.98 11.34 -1.82
CA GLY A 35 -9.56 12.41 -2.72
C GLY A 35 -8.60 11.98 -3.84
N ASN A 36 -8.26 10.69 -3.95
CA ASN A 36 -7.38 10.17 -5.01
C ASN A 36 -8.18 9.61 -6.19
N ASP A 37 -7.54 9.57 -7.37
CA ASP A 37 -8.15 9.01 -8.59
C ASP A 37 -8.32 7.49 -8.51
N LYS A 38 -7.34 6.80 -7.90
CA LYS A 38 -7.49 5.40 -7.49
C LYS A 38 -7.41 5.28 -5.97
N ILE A 39 -8.51 4.81 -5.39
CA ILE A 39 -8.61 4.48 -3.98
C ILE A 39 -8.20 3.01 -3.79
N ILE A 40 -7.26 2.78 -2.89
CA ILE A 40 -6.88 1.46 -2.40
C ILE A 40 -7.07 1.50 -0.89
N THR A 41 -8.07 0.79 -0.36
CA THR A 41 -8.52 0.93 1.04
C THR A 41 -7.59 0.28 2.06
N ASP A 42 -6.56 -0.45 1.63
CA ASP A 42 -5.57 -1.04 2.52
C ASP A 42 -4.90 0.05 3.37
N ILE A 43 -4.93 -0.14 4.69
CA ILE A 43 -4.34 0.76 5.69
C ILE A 43 -2.83 0.95 5.49
N LEU A 44 -2.14 -0.04 4.90
CA LEU A 44 -0.71 0.03 4.62
C LEU A 44 -0.39 0.94 3.42
N VAL A 45 -1.39 1.23 2.58
CA VAL A 45 -1.28 2.24 1.52
C VAL A 45 -1.57 3.62 2.13
N SER A 46 -0.56 4.48 2.21
CA SER A 46 -0.76 5.86 2.71
C SER A 46 -1.92 6.61 2.03
N ARG A 47 -2.57 7.53 2.74
CA ARG A 47 -3.74 8.26 2.18
C ARG A 47 -3.45 9.04 0.93
N LYS A 48 -2.24 9.59 0.78
CA LYS A 48 -1.73 10.15 -0.47
C LYS A 48 -0.45 9.39 -0.79
N HIS A 49 -0.55 8.27 -1.51
CA HIS A 49 0.55 7.35 -1.63
C HIS A 49 1.55 7.77 -2.71
N CYS A 50 1.05 7.95 -3.93
CA CYS A 50 1.90 8.37 -5.03
C CYS A 50 1.11 9.14 -6.07
N VAL A 51 1.85 9.84 -6.92
CA VAL A 51 1.31 10.60 -8.05
C VAL A 51 2.04 10.17 -9.31
N PHE A 52 1.28 9.71 -10.30
CA PHE A 52 1.75 9.52 -11.66
C PHE A 52 1.57 10.81 -12.43
N LYS A 53 2.60 11.25 -13.15
CA LYS A 53 2.55 12.46 -13.96
C LYS A 53 3.18 12.24 -15.33
N ARG A 54 2.44 12.62 -16.37
CA ARG A 54 2.93 12.71 -17.75
C ARG A 54 3.71 14.01 -17.93
N THR A 55 4.93 13.90 -18.44
CA THR A 55 5.76 15.05 -18.78
C THR A 55 5.39 15.61 -20.16
N ASP A 56 5.88 16.81 -20.49
CA ASP A 56 5.60 17.48 -21.77
C ASP A 56 6.12 16.68 -22.98
N VAL A 57 7.20 15.91 -22.78
CA VAL A 57 7.77 14.97 -23.75
C VAL A 57 7.03 13.62 -23.81
N GLY A 58 5.89 13.51 -23.14
CA GLY A 58 5.01 12.34 -23.17
C GLY A 58 5.46 11.14 -22.33
N LYS A 59 6.56 11.26 -21.57
CA LYS A 59 7.05 10.22 -20.65
C LYS A 59 6.28 10.25 -19.34
N TRP A 60 6.27 9.13 -18.62
CA TRP A 60 5.62 9.03 -17.32
C TRP A 60 6.64 8.99 -16.19
N THR A 61 6.27 9.66 -15.11
CA THR A 61 7.01 9.66 -13.86
C THR A 61 6.08 9.26 -12.72
N ILE A 62 6.65 8.66 -11.68
CA ILE A 62 5.99 8.39 -10.41
C ILE A 62 6.70 9.20 -9.31
N THR A 63 5.92 9.83 -8.43
CA THR A 63 6.43 10.54 -7.25
C THR A 63 5.86 9.89 -6.00
N ASP A 64 6.72 9.43 -5.10
CA ASP A 64 6.31 8.94 -3.78
C ASP A 64 5.91 10.11 -2.87
N THR A 65 4.65 10.14 -2.44
CA THR A 65 4.15 11.11 -1.44
C THR A 65 3.74 10.43 -0.14
N SER A 66 3.95 9.11 -0.06
CA SER A 66 3.48 8.25 1.01
C SER A 66 4.28 8.43 2.30
N SER A 67 3.76 7.92 3.43
CA SER A 67 4.55 7.66 4.63
C SER A 67 5.21 6.28 4.64
N SER A 68 4.61 5.30 3.96
CA SER A 68 4.97 3.87 3.98
C SER A 68 5.88 3.38 2.84
N CYS A 69 6.32 4.28 1.97
CA CYS A 69 7.20 4.10 0.80
C CYS A 69 6.53 3.53 -0.46
N THR A 70 6.98 4.05 -1.61
CA THR A 70 6.76 3.48 -2.95
C THR A 70 8.06 2.83 -3.43
N MET A 71 7.98 1.65 -4.04
CA MET A 71 9.13 0.98 -4.63
C MET A 71 8.96 0.77 -6.13
N VAL A 72 10.06 0.90 -6.87
CA VAL A 72 10.16 0.56 -8.29
C VAL A 72 11.23 -0.51 -8.45
N ASN A 73 10.87 -1.65 -9.04
CA ASN A 73 11.73 -2.83 -9.19
C ASN A 73 12.37 -3.28 -7.86
N GLY A 74 11.58 -3.26 -6.78
CA GLY A 74 12.02 -3.62 -5.43
C GLY A 74 12.89 -2.58 -4.72
N THR A 75 13.24 -1.47 -5.39
CA THR A 75 14.04 -0.38 -4.81
C THR A 75 13.15 0.77 -4.38
N PRO A 76 13.20 1.21 -3.10
CA PRO A 76 12.48 2.41 -2.66
C PRO A 76 12.90 3.65 -3.43
N ILE A 77 11.94 4.40 -3.96
CA ILE A 77 12.21 5.67 -4.64
C ILE A 77 12.27 6.82 -3.62
N PRO A 78 13.04 7.90 -3.88
CA PRO A 78 13.09 9.03 -2.98
C PRO A 78 11.73 9.75 -2.87
N ARG A 79 11.34 10.11 -1.64
CA ARG A 79 10.08 10.82 -1.37
C ARG A 79 10.09 12.21 -2.02
N ASN A 80 8.97 12.57 -2.63
CA ASN A 80 8.72 13.85 -3.29
C ASN A 80 9.68 14.15 -4.47
N MET A 81 10.37 13.13 -5.00
CA MET A 81 11.21 13.27 -6.18
C MET A 81 10.62 12.45 -7.34
N PRO A 82 10.34 13.06 -8.51
CA PRO A 82 9.84 12.33 -9.67
C PRO A 82 10.87 11.30 -10.17
N GLN A 83 10.45 10.04 -10.21
CA GLN A 83 11.21 8.93 -10.79
C GLN A 83 10.61 8.59 -12.17
N SER A 84 11.44 8.51 -13.20
CA SER A 84 10.98 8.04 -14.53
C SER A 84 10.69 6.54 -14.49
N ILE A 85 9.59 6.13 -15.13
CA ILE A 85 9.18 4.72 -15.23
C ILE A 85 9.07 4.29 -16.69
N LYS A 86 9.30 3.01 -16.95
CA LYS A 86 9.24 2.37 -18.28
C LYS A 86 8.38 1.13 -18.23
N VAL A 87 7.81 0.77 -19.38
CA VAL A 87 7.01 -0.46 -19.54
C VAL A 87 7.81 -1.67 -19.03
N GLY A 88 7.18 -2.48 -18.20
CA GLY A 88 7.78 -3.62 -17.51
C GLY A 88 8.24 -3.33 -16.08
N ASP A 89 8.33 -2.07 -15.65
CA ASP A 89 8.69 -1.74 -14.27
C ASP A 89 7.65 -2.27 -13.27
N ILE A 90 8.14 -2.85 -12.17
CA ILE A 90 7.33 -3.34 -11.07
C ILE A 90 7.16 -2.22 -10.04
N ILE A 91 5.94 -1.77 -9.81
CA ILE A 91 5.59 -0.70 -8.88
C ILE A 91 4.88 -1.30 -7.67
N GLN A 92 5.35 -0.98 -6.46
CA GLN A 92 4.75 -1.42 -5.21
C GLN A 92 4.40 -0.21 -4.32
N PHE A 93 3.14 -0.10 -3.89
CA PHE A 93 2.60 1.04 -3.12
C PHE A 93 2.52 0.79 -1.61
N SER A 94 3.30 -0.14 -1.09
CA SER A 94 3.27 -0.52 0.33
C SER A 94 4.43 -1.44 0.61
N LEU A 95 4.70 -1.69 1.89
CA LEU A 95 5.52 -2.82 2.33
C LEU A 95 4.84 -4.16 2.01
N SER A 96 3.52 -4.17 1.79
CA SER A 96 2.77 -5.35 1.38
C SER A 96 3.02 -5.71 -0.08
N LYS A 97 3.24 -7.00 -0.32
CA LYS A 97 3.32 -7.60 -1.66
C LYS A 97 1.98 -7.52 -2.40
N GLU A 98 0.88 -7.37 -1.66
CA GLU A 98 -0.46 -7.25 -2.22
C GLU A 98 -0.54 -6.12 -3.24
N HIS A 99 0.00 -4.94 -2.95
CA HIS A 99 -0.11 -3.80 -3.84
C HIS A 99 1.07 -3.65 -4.79
N ARG A 100 1.46 -4.78 -5.42
CA ARG A 100 2.47 -4.85 -6.48
C ARG A 100 1.81 -4.93 -7.87
N TYR A 101 2.30 -4.09 -8.78
CA TYR A 101 1.79 -3.96 -10.14
C TYR A 101 2.92 -3.85 -11.16
N ILE A 102 2.68 -4.26 -12.39
CA ILE A 102 3.54 -4.07 -13.54
C ILE A 102 3.01 -2.87 -14.33
N TYR A 103 3.86 -1.88 -14.54
CA TYR A 103 3.55 -0.74 -15.38
C TYR A 103 3.64 -1.12 -16.87
N THR A 104 2.58 -0.84 -17.62
CA THR A 104 2.50 -1.09 -19.05
C THR A 104 1.69 0.01 -19.73
N CYS A 105 1.62 -0.03 -21.06
CA CYS A 105 0.70 0.79 -21.85
C CYS A 105 -0.29 -0.12 -22.55
N SER A 106 -1.54 0.31 -22.74
CA SER A 106 -2.45 -0.41 -23.64
C SER A 106 -1.93 -0.31 -25.08
N ALA A 107 -1.25 -1.33 -25.57
CA ALA A 107 -1.06 -1.51 -27.01
C ALA A 107 -2.39 -1.99 -27.61
N GLU A 108 -2.69 -1.57 -28.83
CA GLU A 108 -3.87 -1.94 -29.61
C GLU A 108 -4.09 -3.48 -29.59
N ASP A 109 -5.19 -3.90 -28.96
CA ASP A 109 -5.94 -5.17 -29.04
C ASP A 109 -5.26 -6.54 -29.29
N ASN A 110 -3.93 -6.74 -29.18
CA ASN A 110 -3.38 -8.11 -29.41
C ASN A 110 -2.08 -8.50 -28.68
N GLN A 111 -1.75 -7.89 -27.52
CA GLN A 111 -0.52 -8.27 -26.79
C GLN A 111 -0.64 -8.38 -25.25
N LEU A 112 -1.85 -8.34 -24.68
CA LEU A 112 -2.04 -8.72 -23.26
C LEU A 112 -1.79 -10.21 -23.00
N SER A 113 -1.79 -11.06 -24.02
CA SER A 113 -1.50 -12.50 -23.96
C SER A 113 -0.01 -12.85 -24.05
N LYS A 114 0.89 -11.87 -24.30
CA LYS A 114 2.33 -12.10 -24.54
C LYS A 114 3.28 -11.44 -23.53
N ILE A 115 2.77 -10.74 -22.52
CA ILE A 115 3.63 -10.25 -21.43
C ILE A 115 4.08 -11.47 -20.62
N LYS A 116 5.30 -11.95 -20.90
CA LYS A 116 5.97 -12.98 -20.13
C LYS A 116 6.32 -12.35 -18.78
N LEU A 117 5.57 -12.72 -17.74
CA LEU A 117 5.93 -12.42 -16.36
C LEU A 117 7.36 -12.94 -16.14
N PRO A 118 8.29 -12.16 -15.59
CA PRO A 118 9.60 -12.70 -15.26
C PRO A 118 9.39 -13.80 -14.20
N GLU A 119 9.62 -15.05 -14.59
CA GLU A 119 9.78 -16.17 -13.67
C GLU A 119 11.01 -15.89 -12.81
N LEU A 120 10.81 -15.30 -11.64
CA LEU A 120 11.80 -15.37 -10.57
C LEU A 120 11.75 -16.82 -10.08
N SER A 121 12.80 -17.56 -10.39
CA SER A 121 12.94 -18.98 -10.12
C SER A 121 12.67 -19.32 -8.65
N GLU A 122 11.48 -19.85 -8.37
CA GLU A 122 11.22 -20.65 -7.18
C GLU A 122 11.82 -22.04 -7.40
N LYS A 123 13.05 -22.25 -6.95
CA LYS A 123 13.44 -23.59 -6.51
C LYS A 123 13.02 -23.71 -5.05
N LEU A 124 11.82 -24.22 -4.79
CA LEU A 124 11.54 -24.98 -3.57
C LEU A 124 10.33 -25.89 -3.81
N ASP A 125 10.55 -27.19 -3.72
CA ASP A 125 9.59 -28.27 -3.95
C ASP A 125 8.39 -28.20 -3.00
N THR A 126 7.18 -27.97 -3.52
CA THR A 126 5.91 -28.22 -2.80
C THR A 126 4.98 -29.14 -3.60
N THR A 127 5.54 -30.16 -4.24
CA THR A 127 4.76 -31.36 -4.62
C THR A 127 4.57 -32.22 -3.37
N ARG A 128 3.68 -31.82 -2.44
CA ARG A 128 3.07 -32.75 -1.44
C ARG A 128 2.03 -32.20 -0.46
N LEU A 129 1.62 -30.93 -0.48
CA LEU A 129 0.69 -30.43 0.56
C LEU A 129 -0.55 -29.69 0.03
N CYS A 130 -1.33 -30.32 -0.86
CA CYS A 130 -2.71 -29.86 -1.13
C CYS A 130 -3.66 -30.97 -1.62
N ASN A 131 -3.55 -32.20 -1.10
CA ASN A 131 -4.42 -33.32 -1.52
C ASN A 131 -5.36 -33.88 -0.44
N THR A 132 -5.69 -33.14 0.62
CA THR A 132 -6.49 -33.75 1.72
C THR A 132 -7.68 -32.95 2.25
N LEU A 133 -8.16 -31.88 1.61
CA LEU A 133 -9.38 -31.20 2.09
C LEU A 133 -10.35 -30.77 0.97
N GLN A 134 -10.61 -31.67 0.01
CA GLN A 134 -11.78 -31.59 -0.86
C GLN A 134 -12.53 -32.93 -0.83
N LYS A 135 -13.53 -33.01 0.06
CA LYS A 135 -14.65 -33.95 0.14
C LYS A 135 -15.42 -33.47 1.38
N GLU A 136 -16.64 -32.99 1.34
CA GLU A 136 -17.78 -33.30 0.48
C GLU A 136 -18.75 -32.12 0.46
N THR A 137 -19.41 -31.88 -0.68
CA THR A 137 -20.88 -31.78 -0.86
C THR A 137 -21.20 -31.01 -2.15
N ASN A 138 -22.33 -31.38 -2.74
CA ASN A 138 -22.71 -31.32 -4.14
C ASN A 138 -23.56 -30.06 -4.47
N CYS A 139 -23.46 -29.58 -5.73
CA CYS A 139 -24.19 -28.53 -6.52
C CYS A 139 -25.58 -27.99 -6.05
N PRO A 140 -26.18 -26.86 -6.56
CA PRO A 140 -25.94 -26.23 -7.89
C PRO A 140 -26.08 -24.68 -8.06
N GLN A 141 -25.48 -24.20 -9.17
CA GLN A 141 -25.81 -23.09 -10.12
C GLN A 141 -26.16 -21.63 -9.69
N GLU A 142 -25.59 -20.71 -10.48
CA GLU A 142 -25.61 -19.24 -10.44
C GLU A 142 -27.01 -18.59 -10.41
N LEU A 143 -27.20 -17.61 -9.52
CA LEU A 143 -28.22 -16.55 -9.63
C LEU A 143 -27.71 -15.24 -9.02
N ASP A 144 -27.93 -14.13 -9.75
CA ASP A 144 -27.64 -12.74 -9.41
C ASP A 144 -28.29 -12.26 -8.10
N VAL A 145 -27.53 -11.68 -7.16
CA VAL A 145 -28.04 -10.79 -6.07
C VAL A 145 -26.92 -9.89 -5.48
N PRO A 146 -27.24 -8.76 -4.80
CA PRO A 146 -26.58 -7.46 -4.95
C PRO A 146 -25.57 -7.17 -3.82
N ASP A 147 -24.82 -6.07 -3.98
CA ASP A 147 -23.86 -5.48 -3.03
C ASP A 147 -24.38 -5.44 -1.59
N ASN A 148 -24.07 -6.47 -0.81
CA ASN A 148 -24.29 -6.51 0.63
C ASN A 148 -22.96 -6.33 1.34
N LYS A 149 -22.73 -5.10 1.83
CA LYS A 149 -21.58 -4.72 2.66
C LYS A 149 -21.65 -5.40 4.03
N GLN A 150 -21.35 -6.69 4.07
CA GLN A 150 -20.91 -7.32 5.30
C GLN A 150 -19.40 -7.08 5.42
N GLY A 151 -19.05 -5.95 6.02
CA GLY A 151 -17.66 -5.65 6.36
C GLY A 151 -17.11 -6.81 7.19
N ASN A 152 -16.06 -7.44 6.67
CA ASN A 152 -15.45 -8.58 7.34
C ASN A 152 -14.82 -8.10 8.67
N ALA A 153 -14.51 -9.02 9.59
CA ALA A 153 -13.92 -8.67 10.88
C ALA A 153 -12.60 -7.87 10.74
N PHE A 154 -11.90 -8.04 9.62
CA PHE A 154 -10.65 -7.39 9.30
C PHE A 154 -10.86 -5.90 8.92
N ASP A 155 -11.93 -5.58 8.18
CA ASP A 155 -12.31 -4.21 7.86
C ASP A 155 -12.60 -3.41 9.13
N LYS A 156 -13.29 -4.02 10.11
CA LYS A 156 -13.56 -3.39 11.42
C LYS A 156 -12.27 -3.10 12.20
N VAL A 157 -11.30 -4.01 12.17
CA VAL A 157 -10.00 -3.81 12.82
C VAL A 157 -9.24 -2.68 12.15
N ASN A 158 -9.26 -2.61 10.82
CA ASN A 158 -8.64 -1.51 10.07
C ASN A 158 -9.28 -0.15 10.40
N ASP A 159 -10.60 -0.10 10.52
CA ASP A 159 -11.33 1.12 10.90
C ASP A 159 -10.92 1.60 12.31
N ILE A 160 -10.78 0.67 13.27
CA ILE A 160 -10.32 0.99 14.64
C ILE A 160 -8.88 1.51 14.61
N MET A 161 -7.99 0.88 13.83
CA MET A 161 -6.61 1.35 13.68
C MET A 161 -6.56 2.76 13.11
N GLU A 162 -7.38 3.06 12.10
CA GLU A 162 -7.44 4.39 11.51
C GLU A 162 -7.97 5.45 12.50
N ALA A 163 -8.99 5.11 13.29
CA ALA A 163 -9.56 6.03 14.26
C ALA A 163 -8.59 6.35 15.41
N GLU A 164 -7.91 5.34 15.95
CA GLU A 164 -7.19 5.46 17.22
C GLU A 164 -5.66 5.64 17.07
N LEU A 165 -5.09 5.23 15.94
CA LEU A 165 -3.63 5.15 15.77
C LEU A 165 -3.07 6.08 14.71
N THR A 166 -3.83 7.11 14.31
CA THR A 166 -3.40 8.09 13.32
C THR A 166 -2.88 9.38 13.92
N CYS A 167 -1.79 9.90 13.34
CA CYS A 167 -1.19 11.16 13.76
C CYS A 167 -1.97 12.35 13.21
N SER A 168 -2.51 13.25 14.03
CA SER A 168 -3.29 14.39 13.52
C SER A 168 -2.53 15.39 12.61
N VAL A 169 -1.20 15.33 12.54
CA VAL A 169 -0.38 16.21 11.69
C VAL A 169 -0.23 15.67 10.27
N CYS A 170 0.19 14.42 10.11
CA CYS A 170 0.30 13.81 8.77
C CYS A 170 -0.93 12.99 8.40
N SER A 171 -1.75 12.65 9.39
CA SER A 171 -2.96 11.83 9.38
C SER A 171 -2.76 10.39 8.88
N GLU A 172 -1.52 9.91 8.90
CA GLU A 172 -1.18 8.49 8.71
C GLU A 172 -1.06 7.77 10.06
N LEU A 173 -0.98 6.43 10.04
CA LEU A 173 -0.63 5.65 11.23
C LEU A 173 0.67 6.19 11.86
N PHE A 174 0.78 6.11 13.19
CA PHE A 174 1.97 6.57 13.88
C PHE A 174 3.23 5.84 13.39
N VAL A 175 4.25 6.61 13.05
CA VAL A 175 5.60 6.12 12.78
C VAL A 175 6.51 6.67 13.85
N ARG A 176 7.02 5.81 14.74
CA ARG A 176 7.78 6.19 15.94
C ARG A 176 6.94 7.15 16.80
N ALA A 177 5.90 6.63 17.44
CA ALA A 177 4.92 7.39 18.20
C ALA A 177 5.59 8.16 19.35
N MET A 178 5.43 9.49 19.35
CA MET A 178 5.93 10.41 20.38
C MET A 178 4.75 11.05 21.10
N THR A 179 4.62 10.77 22.40
CA THR A 179 3.61 11.35 23.29
C THR A 179 4.21 12.56 24.03
N LEU A 180 3.50 13.68 24.02
CA LEU A 180 3.92 14.91 24.69
C LEU A 180 3.47 14.93 26.15
N ASN A 181 3.93 15.89 26.96
CA ASN A 181 3.47 16.11 28.34
C ASN A 181 1.95 16.36 28.47
N CYS A 182 1.30 16.81 27.39
CA CYS A 182 -0.16 16.97 27.32
C CYS A 182 -0.90 15.71 26.81
N MET A 183 -0.23 14.55 26.76
CA MET A 183 -0.74 13.24 26.35
C MET A 183 -1.18 13.11 24.88
N HIS A 184 -1.06 14.15 24.05
CA HIS A 184 -1.24 14.01 22.60
C HIS A 184 -0.04 13.29 21.96
N THR A 185 -0.32 12.39 21.01
CA THR A 185 0.68 11.55 20.35
C THR A 185 0.80 11.89 18.87
N PHE A 186 2.02 11.87 18.35
CA PHE A 186 2.35 12.21 16.95
C PHE A 186 3.47 11.31 16.42
N CYS A 187 3.67 11.26 15.10
CA CYS A 187 4.91 10.68 14.56
C CYS A 187 6.11 11.53 14.98
N GLN A 188 7.25 10.89 15.29
CA GLN A 188 8.47 11.59 15.70
C GLN A 188 8.84 12.73 14.74
N ARG A 189 8.89 12.45 13.44
CA ARG A 189 9.25 13.45 12.43
C ARG A 189 8.25 14.61 12.35
N CYS A 190 6.96 14.33 12.57
CA CYS A 190 5.91 15.34 12.50
C CYS A 190 6.04 16.34 13.64
N ILE A 191 6.21 15.87 14.88
CA ILE A 191 6.36 16.77 16.02
C ILE A 191 7.73 17.49 16.01
N GLU A 192 8.80 16.82 15.59
CA GLU A 192 10.12 17.47 15.44
C GLU A 192 10.09 18.60 14.40
N ALA A 193 9.40 18.40 13.28
CA ALA A 193 9.22 19.44 12.27
C ALA A 193 8.34 20.59 12.77
N TRP A 194 7.29 20.29 13.55
CA TRP A 194 6.42 21.30 14.15
C TRP A 194 7.16 22.15 15.19
N LYS A 195 7.97 21.51 16.05
CA LYS A 195 8.73 22.17 17.12
C LYS A 195 9.70 23.24 16.61
N LYS A 196 10.15 23.14 15.35
CA LYS A 196 10.95 24.17 14.68
C LYS A 196 10.19 25.48 14.42
N LYS A 197 8.86 25.45 14.43
CA LYS A 197 7.97 26.58 14.16
C LYS A 197 7.22 27.07 15.40
N SER A 198 6.76 26.15 16.25
CA SER A 198 6.06 26.46 17.50
C SER A 198 6.42 25.43 18.56
N ASN A 199 6.64 25.88 19.80
CA ASN A 199 6.89 25.00 20.94
C ASN A 199 5.60 24.57 21.67
N GLU A 200 4.45 24.68 21.02
CA GLU A 200 3.14 24.29 21.54
C GLU A 200 2.62 23.03 20.85
N CYS A 201 1.79 22.25 21.56
CA CYS A 201 1.12 21.09 20.99
C CYS A 201 0.25 21.46 19.77
N PRO A 202 0.33 20.75 18.62
CA PRO A 202 -0.51 21.00 17.46
C PRO A 202 -2.03 20.91 17.70
N VAL A 203 -2.45 20.22 18.75
CA VAL A 203 -3.87 19.95 19.04
C VAL A 203 -4.40 20.88 20.14
N CYS A 204 -3.80 20.84 21.33
CA CYS A 204 -4.30 21.57 22.50
C CYS A 204 -3.52 22.85 22.83
N ARG A 205 -2.45 23.15 22.08
CA ARG A 205 -1.57 24.31 22.28
C ARG A 205 -0.82 24.37 23.62
N THR A 206 -0.89 23.35 24.45
CA THR A 206 -0.06 23.26 25.66
C THR A 206 1.44 23.29 25.31
N PRO A 207 2.27 24.07 26.02
CA PRO A 207 3.72 24.08 25.80
C PRO A 207 4.34 22.69 25.92
N VAL A 208 5.21 22.36 24.96
CA VAL A 208 5.89 21.07 24.89
C VAL A 208 7.13 21.10 25.78
N THR A 209 7.03 20.49 26.95
CA THR A 209 8.14 20.38 27.92
C THR A 209 8.87 19.03 27.83
N SER A 210 8.17 17.97 27.42
CA SER A 210 8.75 16.64 27.21
C SER A 210 8.13 15.94 26.00
N MET A 211 8.89 15.01 25.43
CA MET A 211 8.46 14.14 24.33
C MET A 211 9.00 12.73 24.62
N ILE A 212 8.10 11.76 24.80
CA ILE A 212 8.45 10.39 25.17
C ILE A 212 7.97 9.45 24.06
N ARG A 213 8.83 8.54 23.63
CA ARG A 213 8.49 7.53 22.63
C ARG A 213 7.61 6.44 23.25
N SER A 214 6.45 6.17 22.67
CA SER A 214 5.56 5.09 23.10
C SER A 214 5.89 3.79 22.36
N LEU A 215 6.73 2.96 22.97
CA LEU A 215 7.07 1.64 22.41
C LEU A 215 5.87 0.70 22.32
N VAL A 216 4.87 0.85 23.19
CA VAL A 216 3.66 0.03 23.15
C VAL A 216 2.87 0.31 21.88
N LEU A 217 2.71 1.58 21.50
CA LEU A 217 2.03 1.95 20.25
C LEU A 217 2.83 1.51 19.03
N ASP A 218 4.15 1.70 19.04
CA ASP A 218 5.01 1.21 17.96
C ASP A 218 4.91 -0.30 17.78
N ASN A 219 5.07 -1.07 18.86
CA ASN A 219 5.00 -2.53 18.83
C ASN A 219 3.61 -3.04 18.43
N PHE A 220 2.55 -2.35 18.84
CA PHE A 220 1.18 -2.71 18.46
C PHE A 220 0.97 -2.49 16.97
N ILE A 221 1.35 -1.32 16.44
CA ILE A 221 1.27 -1.02 15.01
C ILE A 221 2.10 -2.02 14.21
N ASP A 222 3.33 -2.29 14.63
CA ASP A 222 4.22 -3.26 13.96
C ASP A 222 3.59 -4.66 13.95
N LYS A 223 3.06 -5.17 15.06
CA LYS A 223 2.41 -6.49 15.09
C LYS A 223 1.17 -6.54 14.21
N MET A 224 0.32 -5.52 14.26
CA MET A 224 -0.90 -5.48 13.47
C MET A 224 -0.60 -5.39 11.97
N THR A 225 0.36 -4.56 11.58
CA THR A 225 0.79 -4.47 10.18
C THR A 225 1.53 -5.73 9.72
N ASN A 226 2.36 -6.34 10.55
CA ASN A 226 3.11 -7.57 10.21
C ASN A 226 2.24 -8.83 10.14
N SER A 227 1.15 -8.89 10.92
CA SER A 227 0.10 -9.91 10.76
C SER A 227 -0.61 -9.83 9.41
N VAL A 228 -0.55 -8.68 8.72
CA VAL A 228 -0.99 -8.51 7.32
C VAL A 228 0.13 -8.82 6.32
N LEU A 229 1.40 -8.76 6.73
CA LEU A 229 2.57 -8.81 5.84
C LEU A 229 3.27 -10.18 5.71
N THR A 230 2.81 -11.24 6.37
CA THR A 230 3.44 -12.58 6.21
C THR A 230 2.44 -13.73 6.17
N PRO A 231 2.48 -14.60 5.14
CA PRO A 231 2.45 -16.04 5.36
C PRO A 231 3.82 -16.44 5.90
N TYR A 232 3.89 -16.63 7.21
CA TYR A 232 4.82 -17.50 7.95
C TYR A 232 6.22 -17.77 7.34
N GLU A 233 7.17 -16.87 7.57
CA GLU A 233 8.60 -17.23 7.56
C GLU A 233 9.23 -16.84 8.89
N THR A 234 8.90 -17.56 9.96
CA THR A 234 9.73 -17.55 11.17
C THR A 234 9.63 -18.88 11.89
N GLN A 235 10.41 -19.87 11.44
CA GLN A 235 10.91 -20.96 12.28
C GLN A 235 11.99 -21.80 11.56
N LYS A 236 13.15 -21.20 11.28
CA LYS A 236 14.42 -21.95 11.17
C LYS A 236 15.60 -21.08 11.62
N LYS A 237 15.63 -20.76 12.91
CA LYS A 237 16.88 -20.55 13.65
C LYS A 237 16.66 -20.98 15.10
N GLN A 238 16.88 -22.26 15.36
CA GLN A 238 17.43 -22.82 16.60
C GLN A 238 17.47 -24.35 16.44
N GLY A 239 18.65 -24.93 16.67
CA GLY A 239 18.90 -26.35 16.52
C GLY A 239 20.21 -26.64 15.78
N THR A 240 21.32 -26.24 16.40
CA THR A 240 22.59 -26.98 16.36
C THR A 240 22.38 -28.44 16.75
#